data_AF-A0A6U1TCM1-F1
#
_entry.id   AF-A0A6U1TCM1-F1
#
_cell.length_a   1.000
_cell.length_b   1.000
_cell.length_c   1.000
_cell.angle_alpha   90.00
_cell.angle_beta   90.00
_cell.angle_gamma   90.00
#
_symmetry.space_group_name_H-M   'P 1'
#
loop_
_entity.id
_entity.type
_entity.pdbx_description
1 polymer ?
#
loop_
_entity_poly.entity_id
_entity_poly.type
_entity_poly.pdbx_seq_one_letter_code
_entity_poly.pdbx_strand_id
1 'polypeptide(L)'
;MTSQCFFDAILLICLLIQIMDPSLSPSIEDRNIELEAEDKGLTNDLKKMAAFIDTHTTNFDSFPYDTYLQEDDPVKARERIIQLIELNKEYQEILSVCVRHTEAAKQRNAELQKEIRTTSQSNKRRSTPKKPQGNFFSDGHNDIPFQNQDTLRKIDQEQKVPVHFKFKKWTKGERTNLAEGIVQQNKKILYNQIMTEHRQNPESKPSIAETAKWATERVNSLPKESFYQNTEGIDWENISKQFVPSRSAVDCQLQWLNNDLPSFISGQPANRGWTKAEDKHSKSSWHQ
;
A
#
# COMPACT_ATOMS: atom_id res chain seq x y z
N MET A 1 -31.79 1.21 34.39
CA MET A 1 -32.78 0.82 33.36
C MET A 1 -33.36 2.03 32.60
N THR A 2 -32.65 3.16 32.44
CA THR A 2 -33.26 4.39 31.90
C THR A 2 -32.59 4.97 30.66
N SER A 3 -31.38 4.54 30.30
CA SER A 3 -30.70 5.04 29.09
C SER A 3 -31.17 4.33 27.82
N GLN A 4 -31.42 3.02 27.88
CA GLN A 4 -31.85 2.24 26.71
C GLN A 4 -33.23 2.68 26.18
N CYS A 5 -34.21 2.88 27.07
CA CYS A 5 -35.55 3.31 26.68
C CYS A 5 -35.59 4.72 26.06
N PHE A 6 -34.59 5.57 26.38
CA PHE A 6 -34.48 6.91 25.81
C PHE A 6 -33.96 6.86 24.37
N PHE A 7 -32.96 6.02 24.10
CA PHE A 7 -32.47 5.80 22.73
C PHE A 7 -33.53 5.14 21.84
N ASP A 8 -34.28 4.16 22.37
CA ASP A 8 -35.35 3.50 21.62
C ASP A 8 -36.49 4.47 21.28
N ALA A 9 -36.84 5.40 22.18
CA ALA A 9 -37.85 6.43 21.93
C ALA A 9 -37.40 7.44 20.87
N ILE A 10 -36.12 7.86 20.88
CA ILE A 10 -35.56 8.78 19.86
C ILE A 10 -35.57 8.11 18.48
N LEU A 11 -35.14 6.84 18.39
CA LEU A 11 -35.16 6.08 17.14
C LEU A 11 -36.56 5.96 16.56
N LEU A 12 -37.58 5.73 17.41
CA LEU A 12 -38.97 5.62 16.98
C LEU A 12 -39.54 6.94 16.48
N ILE A 13 -39.17 8.06 17.11
CA ILE A 13 -39.55 9.42 16.68
C ILE A 13 -38.89 9.75 15.33
N CYS A 14 -37.61 9.45 15.14
CA CYS A 14 -36.92 9.65 13.86
C CYS A 14 -37.56 8.85 12.73
N LEU A 15 -37.93 7.59 12.99
CA LEU A 15 -38.61 6.72 12.02
C LEU A 15 -40.00 7.25 11.65
N LEU A 16 -40.76 7.77 12.62
CA LEU A 16 -42.08 8.35 12.36
C LEU A 16 -41.99 9.64 11.53
N ILE A 17 -41.02 10.51 11.81
CA ILE A 17 -40.77 11.72 11.02
C ILE A 17 -40.43 11.36 9.56
N GLN A 18 -39.62 10.32 9.36
CA GLN A 18 -39.17 9.88 8.03
C GLN A 18 -40.29 9.22 7.21
N ILE A 19 -41.31 8.66 7.86
CA ILE A 19 -42.52 8.14 7.22
C ILE A 19 -43.48 9.28 6.85
N MET A 20 -43.57 10.32 7.68
CA MET A 20 -44.52 11.42 7.49
C MET A 20 -44.09 12.42 6.43
N ASP A 21 -42.79 12.56 6.17
CA ASP A 21 -42.28 13.44 5.12
C ASP A 21 -41.01 12.87 4.45
N PRO A 22 -41.16 12.18 3.30
CA PRO A 22 -40.03 11.64 2.55
C PRO A 22 -39.05 12.72 2.03
N SER A 23 -39.50 13.98 1.96
CA SER A 23 -38.69 15.10 1.48
C SER A 23 -37.71 15.64 2.53
N LEU A 24 -37.86 15.22 3.80
CA LEU A 24 -36.92 15.49 4.90
C LEU A 24 -35.76 14.49 4.98
N SER A 25 -35.66 13.54 4.04
CA SER A 25 -34.42 12.77 3.90
C SER A 25 -33.31 13.72 3.45
N PRO A 26 -32.21 13.86 4.21
CA PRO A 26 -31.10 14.71 3.79
C PRO A 26 -30.69 14.27 2.40
N SER A 27 -30.68 15.22 1.47
CA SER A 27 -30.39 14.92 0.08
C SER A 27 -29.01 14.25 0.01
N ILE A 28 -28.76 13.46 -1.03
CA ILE A 28 -27.42 12.87 -1.25
C ILE A 28 -26.34 13.97 -1.24
N GLU A 29 -26.70 15.20 -1.63
CA GLU A 29 -25.85 16.39 -1.60
C GLU A 29 -25.54 16.83 -0.17
N ASP A 30 -26.51 16.82 0.76
CA ASP A 30 -26.29 17.16 2.17
C ASP A 30 -25.37 16.15 2.87
N ARG A 31 -25.51 14.86 2.56
CA ARG A 31 -24.59 13.80 3.05
C ARG A 31 -23.18 13.98 2.52
N ASN A 32 -23.02 14.42 1.28
CA ASN A 32 -21.70 14.66 0.69
C ASN A 32 -21.01 15.87 1.33
N ILE A 33 -21.75 16.92 1.69
CA ILE A 33 -21.21 18.10 2.38
C ILE A 33 -20.69 17.74 3.78
N GLU A 34 -21.44 16.93 4.53
CA GLU A 34 -21.02 16.46 5.86
C GLU A 34 -19.77 15.57 5.77
N LEU A 35 -19.71 14.67 4.77
CA LEU A 35 -18.53 13.84 4.50
C LEU A 35 -17.29 14.68 4.14
N GLU A 36 -17.45 15.73 3.34
CA GLU A 36 -16.34 16.63 3.00
C GLU A 36 -15.84 17.44 4.20
N ALA A 37 -16.73 17.83 5.11
CA ALA A 37 -16.35 18.55 6.32
C ALA A 37 -15.55 17.64 7.29
N GLU A 38 -15.98 16.39 7.45
CA GLU A 38 -15.25 15.40 8.25
C GLU A 38 -13.88 15.05 7.65
N ASP A 39 -13.79 14.91 6.32
CA ASP A 39 -12.52 14.61 5.64
C ASP A 39 -11.52 15.78 5.75
N LYS A 40 -12.02 17.02 5.72
CA LYS A 40 -11.22 18.23 6.02
C LYS A 40 -10.73 18.25 7.47
N GLY A 41 -11.54 17.78 8.43
CA GLY A 41 -11.11 17.60 9.82
C GLY A 41 -9.99 16.57 9.96
N LEU A 42 -10.18 15.39 9.39
CA LEU A 42 -9.22 14.29 9.42
C LEU A 42 -7.89 14.67 8.78
N THR A 43 -7.93 15.32 7.62
CA THR A 43 -6.71 15.79 6.94
C THR A 43 -5.96 16.84 7.75
N ASN A 44 -6.65 17.68 8.52
CA ASN A 44 -6.00 18.64 9.40
C ASN A 44 -5.32 17.95 10.59
N ASP A 45 -5.97 16.95 11.20
CA ASP A 45 -5.38 16.21 12.33
C ASP A 45 -4.21 15.30 11.89
N LEU A 46 -4.29 14.70 10.69
CA LEU A 46 -3.17 13.99 10.08
C LEU A 46 -1.99 14.92 9.77
N LYS A 47 -2.25 16.16 9.33
CA LYS A 47 -1.20 17.17 9.12
C LYS A 47 -0.54 17.59 10.43
N LYS A 48 -1.32 17.78 11.50
CA LYS A 48 -0.78 18.05 12.84
C LYS A 48 0.09 16.89 13.32
N MET A 49 -0.36 15.64 13.13
CA MET A 49 0.41 14.45 13.49
C MET A 49 1.71 14.34 12.67
N ALA A 50 1.65 14.58 11.37
CA ALA A 50 2.84 14.57 10.52
C ALA A 50 3.84 15.64 10.94
N ALA A 51 3.38 16.88 11.17
CA ALA A 51 4.23 17.96 11.67
C ALA A 51 4.81 17.65 13.06
N PHE A 52 4.02 17.02 13.94
CA PHE A 52 4.48 16.59 15.26
C PHE A 52 5.56 15.53 15.16
N ILE A 53 5.36 14.50 14.31
CA ILE A 53 6.36 13.47 14.04
C ILE A 53 7.63 14.11 13.51
N ASP A 54 7.56 14.93 12.46
CA ASP A 54 8.73 15.57 11.85
C ASP A 54 9.52 16.43 12.86
N THR A 55 8.83 17.16 13.74
CA THR A 55 9.47 17.98 14.78
C THR A 55 10.23 17.13 15.79
N HIS A 56 9.75 15.92 16.09
CA HIS A 56 10.36 15.05 17.09
C HIS A 56 11.32 14.01 16.52
N THR A 57 11.13 13.54 15.28
CA THR A 57 12.00 12.56 14.61
C THR A 57 13.28 13.19 14.07
N THR A 58 13.23 14.42 13.57
CA THR A 58 14.43 15.16 13.14
C THR A 58 15.41 15.41 14.29
N ASN A 59 14.90 15.46 15.52
CA ASN A 59 15.73 15.50 16.72
C ASN A 59 16.16 14.11 17.21
N PHE A 60 15.40 13.03 16.90
CA PHE A 60 15.59 11.70 17.49
C PHE A 60 16.80 10.92 16.97
N ASP A 61 17.24 11.15 15.72
CA ASP A 61 18.43 10.50 15.13
C ASP A 61 19.74 10.86 15.86
N SER A 62 19.71 11.84 16.78
CA SER A 62 20.85 12.25 17.59
C SER A 62 20.80 11.76 19.06
N PHE A 63 19.82 10.95 19.47
CA PHE A 63 19.66 10.58 20.88
C PHE A 63 19.84 9.07 21.12
N PRO A 64 21.07 8.59 21.37
CA PRO A 64 21.31 7.22 21.81
C PRO A 64 20.57 6.99 23.13
N TYR A 65 19.77 5.93 23.20
CA TYR A 65 19.10 5.48 24.43
C TYR A 65 20.10 5.28 25.59
N ASP A 66 21.37 5.02 25.28
CA ASP A 66 22.45 4.81 26.25
C ASP A 66 22.93 6.10 26.94
N THR A 67 22.76 7.27 26.33
CA THR A 67 23.21 8.54 26.93
C THR A 67 22.31 8.98 28.10
N TYR A 68 21.09 8.45 28.19
CA TYR A 68 20.09 8.83 29.20
C TYR A 68 20.36 8.27 30.59
N LEU A 69 21.20 7.22 30.69
CA LEU A 69 21.57 6.60 31.96
C LEU A 69 22.88 7.16 32.54
N GLN A 70 23.53 8.10 31.85
CA GLN A 70 24.83 8.67 32.23
C GLN A 70 24.74 10.13 32.71
N GLU A 71 23.54 10.67 32.93
CA GLU A 71 23.36 12.04 33.40
C GLU A 71 23.63 12.10 34.93
N ASP A 72 24.79 12.64 35.32
CA ASP A 72 25.28 12.65 36.71
C ASP A 72 24.43 13.52 37.67
N ASP A 73 23.58 14.41 37.14
CA ASP A 73 22.72 15.31 37.92
C ASP A 73 21.31 14.71 38.10
N PRO A 74 20.94 14.27 39.32
CA PRO A 74 19.65 13.62 39.57
C PRO A 74 18.45 14.56 39.38
N VAL A 75 18.62 15.89 39.49
CA VAL A 75 17.53 16.85 39.28
C VAL A 75 17.17 16.94 37.81
N LYS A 76 18.18 17.08 36.94
CA LYS A 76 17.99 17.12 35.49
C LYS A 76 17.45 15.80 34.95
N ALA A 77 17.96 14.67 35.45
CA ALA A 77 17.44 13.35 35.10
C ALA A 77 15.93 13.24 35.43
N ARG A 78 15.51 13.72 36.60
CA ARG A 78 14.09 13.74 37.00
C ARG A 78 13.23 14.61 36.10
N GLU A 79 13.67 15.84 35.79
CA GLU A 79 12.95 16.75 34.89
C GLU A 79 12.78 16.13 33.49
N ARG A 80 13.82 15.49 32.98
CA ARG A 80 13.80 14.84 31.67
C ARG A 80 12.89 13.61 31.62
N ILE A 81 12.87 12.80 32.69
CA ILE A 81 11.91 11.70 32.83
C ILE A 81 10.47 12.22 32.80
N ILE A 82 10.18 13.34 33.47
CA ILE A 82 8.85 13.95 33.45
C ILE A 82 8.47 14.37 32.03
N GLN A 83 9.38 15.05 31.30
CA GLN A 83 9.15 15.44 29.91
C GLN A 83 8.89 14.22 29.00
N LEU A 84 9.65 13.14 29.15
CA LEU A 84 9.45 11.90 28.38
C LEU A 84 8.10 11.24 28.68
N ILE A 85 7.65 11.29 29.95
CA ILE A 85 6.33 10.78 30.33
C ILE A 85 5.21 11.63 29.72
N GLU A 86 5.34 12.96 29.75
CA GLU A 86 4.39 13.88 29.12
C GLU A 86 4.31 13.63 27.60
N LEU A 87 5.46 13.53 26.94
CA LEU A 87 5.54 13.23 25.52
C LEU A 87 4.91 11.87 25.17
N ASN A 88 5.13 10.84 26.00
CA ASN A 88 4.51 9.52 25.81
C ASN A 88 2.98 9.61 25.91
N LYS A 89 2.44 10.39 26.85
CA LYS A 89 0.99 10.61 26.97
C LYS A 89 0.42 11.30 25.72
N GLU A 90 1.12 12.29 25.18
CA GLU A 90 0.71 12.95 23.92
C GLU A 90 0.68 11.96 22.75
N TYR A 91 1.71 11.11 22.62
CA TYR A 91 1.71 10.05 21.61
C TYR A 91 0.53 9.08 21.78
N GLN A 92 0.22 8.67 23.02
CA GLN A 92 -0.92 7.81 23.30
C GLN A 92 -2.26 8.45 22.92
N GLU A 93 -2.43 9.75 23.20
CA GLU A 93 -3.63 10.49 22.83
C GLU A 93 -3.80 10.55 21.30
N ILE A 94 -2.74 10.89 20.57
CA ILE A 94 -2.75 10.92 19.10
C ILE A 94 -3.10 9.54 18.53
N LEU A 95 -2.47 8.47 19.03
CA LEU A 95 -2.77 7.10 18.60
C LEU A 95 -4.23 6.73 18.85
N SER A 96 -4.81 7.15 19.99
CA SER A 96 -6.21 6.90 20.31
C SER A 96 -7.18 7.58 19.33
N VAL A 97 -6.82 8.78 18.84
CA VAL A 97 -7.58 9.50 17.82
C VAL A 97 -7.51 8.76 16.48
N CYS A 98 -6.31 8.34 16.05
CA CYS A 98 -6.13 7.58 14.81
C CYS A 98 -6.89 6.24 14.81
N VAL A 99 -6.90 5.54 15.94
CA VAL A 99 -7.65 4.28 16.10
C VAL A 99 -9.14 4.52 15.91
N ARG A 100 -9.72 5.53 16.59
CA ARG A 100 -11.14 5.87 16.44
C ARG A 100 -11.51 6.21 15.00
N HIS A 101 -10.69 7.00 14.30
CA HIS A 101 -10.94 7.31 12.88
C HIS A 101 -10.88 6.08 11.98
N THR A 102 -9.93 5.17 12.24
CA THR A 102 -9.80 3.93 11.48
C THR A 102 -11.02 3.02 11.70
N GLU A 103 -11.52 2.93 12.92
CA GLU A 103 -12.73 2.17 13.25
C GLU A 103 -13.97 2.77 12.58
N ALA A 104 -14.14 4.10 12.65
CA ALA A 104 -15.22 4.79 11.96
C ALA A 104 -15.17 4.58 10.43
N ALA A 105 -13.98 4.65 9.82
CA ALA A 105 -13.80 4.36 8.40
C ALA A 105 -14.13 2.91 8.05
N LYS A 106 -13.74 1.94 8.90
CA LYS A 106 -14.10 0.52 8.72
C LYS A 106 -15.60 0.30 8.79
N GLN A 107 -16.28 0.94 9.74
CA GLN A 107 -17.73 0.85 9.87
C GLN A 107 -18.44 1.39 8.61
N ARG A 108 -18.06 2.58 8.13
CA ARG A 108 -18.60 3.16 6.89
C ARG A 108 -18.36 2.25 5.67
N ASN A 109 -17.17 1.69 5.54
CA ASN A 109 -16.87 0.74 4.47
C ASN A 109 -17.75 -0.52 4.56
N ALA A 110 -18.02 -1.01 5.76
CA ALA A 110 -18.91 -2.16 5.95
C ALA A 110 -20.36 -1.83 5.57
N GLU A 111 -20.85 -0.63 5.91
CA GLU A 111 -22.17 -0.14 5.53
C GLU A 111 -22.31 0.04 4.01
N LEU A 112 -21.34 0.66 3.34
CA LEU A 112 -21.29 0.80 1.89
C LEU A 112 -21.27 -0.57 1.18
N GLN A 113 -20.49 -1.53 1.69
CA GLN A 113 -20.49 -2.88 1.14
C GLN A 113 -21.84 -3.57 1.31
N LYS A 114 -22.54 -3.34 2.42
CA LYS A 114 -23.90 -3.86 2.65
C LYS A 114 -24.88 -3.26 1.65
N GLU A 115 -24.82 -1.94 1.42
CA GLU A 115 -25.65 -1.22 0.46
C GLU A 115 -25.40 -1.69 -0.98
N ILE A 116 -24.14 -1.84 -1.39
CA ILE A 116 -23.77 -2.38 -2.71
C ILE A 116 -24.33 -3.79 -2.88
N ARG A 117 -24.28 -4.64 -1.84
CA ARG A 117 -24.82 -6.00 -1.89
C ARG A 117 -26.35 -5.99 -2.05
N THR A 118 -27.07 -5.14 -1.33
CA THR A 118 -28.54 -5.02 -1.46
C THR A 118 -28.94 -4.52 -2.84
N THR A 119 -28.24 -3.52 -3.39
CA THR A 119 -28.50 -2.96 -4.72
C THR A 119 -28.10 -3.91 -5.85
N SER A 120 -27.01 -4.68 -5.67
CA SER A 120 -26.58 -5.68 -6.65
C SER A 120 -27.51 -6.90 -6.71
N GLN A 121 -28.19 -7.23 -5.61
CA GLN A 121 -29.16 -8.32 -5.59
C GLN A 121 -30.47 -7.96 -6.29
N SER A 122 -30.93 -6.70 -6.26
CA SER A 122 -32.11 -6.27 -7.02
C SER A 122 -31.85 -6.25 -8.53
N ASN A 123 -30.62 -5.95 -8.95
CA ASN A 123 -30.20 -5.94 -10.36
C ASN A 123 -29.80 -7.31 -10.92
N LYS A 124 -29.81 -8.39 -10.13
CA LYS A 124 -29.48 -9.76 -10.58
C LYS A 124 -30.56 -10.45 -11.44
N ARG A 125 -31.50 -9.69 -12.02
CA ARG A 125 -32.44 -10.23 -13.00
C ARG A 125 -31.76 -10.41 -14.36
N ARG A 126 -31.24 -11.63 -14.56
CA ARG A 126 -30.94 -12.28 -15.86
C ARG A 126 -30.27 -11.39 -16.93
N SER A 127 -28.98 -11.11 -16.77
CA SER A 127 -28.14 -10.89 -17.95
C SER A 127 -27.78 -12.26 -18.54
N THR A 128 -28.61 -12.77 -19.43
CA THR A 128 -28.16 -13.83 -20.35
C THR A 128 -26.98 -13.26 -21.15
N PRO A 129 -25.96 -14.09 -21.48
CA PRO A 129 -24.83 -13.64 -22.29
C PRO A 129 -25.38 -13.17 -23.64
N LYS A 130 -25.41 -11.86 -23.84
CA LYS A 130 -25.82 -11.27 -25.11
C LYS A 130 -24.73 -11.60 -26.12
N LYS A 131 -25.02 -12.54 -27.01
CA LYS A 131 -24.33 -12.61 -28.32
C LYS A 131 -24.34 -11.19 -28.90
N PRO A 132 -23.28 -10.75 -29.61
CA PRO A 132 -23.26 -9.47 -30.28
C PRO A 132 -24.43 -9.44 -31.26
N GLN A 133 -25.53 -8.86 -30.80
CA GLN A 133 -26.76 -8.70 -31.54
C GLN A 133 -26.49 -7.51 -32.44
N GLY A 134 -26.24 -7.77 -33.73
CA GLY A 134 -26.18 -6.71 -34.74
C GLY A 134 -27.38 -5.80 -34.61
N ASN A 135 -27.19 -4.49 -34.79
CA ASN A 135 -28.15 -3.42 -34.51
C ASN A 135 -29.62 -3.85 -34.80
N PHE A 136 -30.36 -4.27 -33.76
CA PHE A 136 -31.72 -4.82 -33.90
C PHE A 136 -32.78 -3.75 -34.26
N PHE A 137 -32.38 -2.48 -34.36
CA PHE A 137 -33.24 -1.33 -34.65
C PHE A 137 -32.67 -0.51 -35.81
N SER A 138 -32.42 -1.15 -36.94
CA SER A 138 -32.23 -0.45 -38.21
C SER A 138 -33.39 -0.83 -39.12
N ASP A 139 -34.21 0.16 -39.49
CA ASP A 139 -35.28 -0.05 -40.46
C ASP A 139 -34.69 -0.36 -41.85
N GLY A 140 -35.50 -0.79 -42.82
CA GLY A 140 -35.04 -1.08 -44.19
C GLY A 140 -34.36 0.11 -44.91
N HIS A 141 -34.44 1.31 -44.34
CA HIS A 141 -33.76 2.53 -44.77
C HIS A 141 -32.49 2.87 -43.97
N ASN A 142 -32.07 1.99 -43.05
CA ASN A 142 -30.92 2.18 -42.18
C ASN A 142 -31.06 3.35 -41.17
N ASP A 143 -32.29 3.82 -40.93
CA ASP A 143 -32.57 4.80 -39.89
C ASP A 143 -32.48 4.13 -38.52
N ILE A 144 -31.60 4.67 -37.67
CA ILE A 144 -31.37 4.21 -36.31
C ILE A 144 -32.06 5.20 -35.37
N PRO A 145 -32.98 4.77 -34.51
CA PRO A 145 -33.63 5.66 -33.56
C PRO A 145 -32.61 6.31 -32.63
N PHE A 146 -32.90 7.55 -32.20
CA PHE A 146 -32.02 8.31 -31.32
C PHE A 146 -31.66 7.50 -30.06
N GLN A 147 -30.37 7.51 -29.71
CA GLN A 147 -29.91 6.88 -28.48
C GLN A 147 -30.57 7.54 -27.26
N ASN A 148 -31.09 6.73 -26.34
CA ASN A 148 -31.63 7.25 -25.09
C ASN A 148 -30.49 7.82 -24.21
N GLN A 149 -30.84 8.74 -23.29
CA GLN A 149 -29.87 9.35 -22.37
C GLN A 149 -29.06 8.30 -21.58
N ASP A 150 -29.66 7.17 -21.23
CA ASP A 150 -28.96 6.10 -20.49
C ASP A 150 -27.86 5.45 -21.32
N THR A 151 -28.08 5.25 -22.63
CA THR A 151 -27.05 4.75 -23.55
C THR A 151 -25.91 5.76 -23.67
N LEU A 152 -26.23 7.06 -23.73
CA LEU A 152 -25.21 8.11 -23.76
C LEU A 152 -24.37 8.14 -22.47
N ARG A 153 -25.00 8.03 -21.28
CA ARG A 153 -24.28 7.95 -19.99
C ARG A 153 -23.38 6.71 -19.91
N LYS A 154 -23.87 5.58 -20.41
CA LYS A 154 -23.09 4.33 -20.43
C LYS A 154 -21.90 4.41 -21.39
N ILE A 155 -22.09 4.95 -22.59
CA ILE A 155 -20.99 5.18 -23.54
C ILE A 155 -19.96 6.14 -22.94
N ASP A 156 -20.41 7.23 -22.29
CA ASP A 156 -19.52 8.18 -21.61
C ASP A 156 -18.75 7.51 -20.46
N GLN A 157 -19.39 6.67 -19.65
CA GLN A 157 -18.72 5.88 -18.61
C GLN A 157 -17.72 4.88 -19.20
N GLU A 158 -18.10 4.14 -20.24
CA GLU A 158 -17.21 3.20 -20.93
C GLU A 158 -16.04 3.91 -21.63
N GLN A 159 -16.23 5.13 -22.12
CA GLN A 159 -15.15 5.95 -22.69
C GLN A 159 -14.22 6.51 -21.60
N LYS A 160 -14.76 6.84 -20.41
CA LYS A 160 -14.00 7.39 -19.28
C LYS A 160 -13.22 6.32 -18.52
N VAL A 161 -13.72 5.09 -18.47
CA VAL A 161 -12.99 3.99 -17.81
C VAL A 161 -11.96 3.46 -18.81
N PRO A 162 -10.66 3.43 -18.50
CA PRO A 162 -9.65 2.87 -19.40
C PRO A 162 -9.94 1.38 -19.62
N VAL A 163 -10.70 1.05 -20.67
CA VAL A 163 -11.41 -0.23 -20.78
C VAL A 163 -10.46 -1.42 -20.79
N HIS A 164 -9.23 -1.27 -21.28
CA HIS A 164 -8.28 -2.38 -21.36
C HIS A 164 -6.86 -1.95 -21.02
N PHE A 165 -6.51 -2.01 -19.74
CA PHE A 165 -5.10 -2.10 -19.35
C PHE A 165 -4.56 -3.46 -19.79
N LYS A 166 -3.94 -3.49 -20.98
CA LYS A 166 -3.27 -4.70 -21.47
C LYS A 166 -1.97 -4.86 -20.68
N PHE A 167 -1.97 -5.75 -19.69
CA PHE A 167 -0.75 -6.12 -18.98
C PHE A 167 0.28 -6.65 -19.98
N LYS A 168 1.38 -5.91 -20.15
CA LYS A 168 2.49 -6.35 -20.98
C LYS A 168 3.17 -7.53 -20.28
N LYS A 169 3.23 -8.68 -20.94
CA LYS A 169 3.92 -9.87 -20.40
C LYS A 169 5.44 -9.68 -20.38
N TRP A 170 6.09 -10.12 -19.32
CA TRP A 170 7.56 -10.10 -19.21
C TRP A 170 8.18 -11.06 -20.21
N THR A 171 9.03 -10.53 -21.08
CA THR A 171 9.79 -11.35 -22.04
C THR A 171 11.01 -11.97 -21.36
N LYS A 172 11.55 -13.06 -21.94
CA LYS A 172 12.76 -13.71 -21.39
C LYS A 172 13.96 -12.74 -21.36
N GLY A 173 14.12 -11.91 -22.40
CA GLY A 173 15.18 -10.91 -22.48
C GLY A 173 15.06 -9.81 -21.42
N GLU A 174 13.84 -9.32 -21.15
CA GLU A 174 13.60 -8.36 -20.06
C GLU A 174 14.01 -8.95 -18.70
N ARG A 175 13.72 -10.24 -18.45
CA ARG A 175 14.09 -10.90 -17.19
C ARG A 175 15.59 -11.12 -17.05
N THR A 176 16.28 -11.50 -18.12
CA THR A 176 17.75 -11.64 -18.08
C THR A 176 18.42 -10.30 -17.84
N ASN A 177 17.96 -9.23 -18.50
CA ASN A 177 18.49 -7.89 -18.29
C ASN A 177 18.22 -7.37 -16.87
N LEU A 178 17.03 -7.66 -16.32
CA LEU A 178 16.69 -7.34 -14.93
C LEU A 178 17.67 -8.01 -13.97
N ALA A 179 17.92 -9.31 -14.15
CA ALA A 179 18.86 -10.07 -13.33
C ALA A 179 20.29 -9.50 -13.42
N GLU A 180 20.74 -9.13 -14.62
CA GLU A 180 22.05 -8.51 -14.83
C GLU A 180 22.17 -7.14 -14.14
N GLY A 181 21.13 -6.31 -14.23
CA GLY A 181 21.09 -5.02 -13.55
C GLY A 181 21.20 -5.14 -12.03
N ILE A 182 20.52 -6.14 -11.46
CA ILE A 182 20.56 -6.42 -10.03
C ILE A 182 21.96 -6.89 -9.60
N VAL A 183 22.57 -7.81 -10.36
CA VAL A 183 23.95 -8.25 -10.10
C VAL A 183 24.90 -7.06 -10.14
N GLN A 184 24.79 -6.20 -11.15
CA GLN A 184 25.67 -5.04 -11.30
C GLN A 184 25.52 -4.05 -10.14
N GLN A 185 24.28 -3.78 -9.69
CA GLN A 185 24.06 -2.91 -8.53
C GLN A 185 24.57 -3.52 -7.23
N ASN A 186 24.29 -4.80 -6.98
CA ASN A 186 24.76 -5.48 -5.78
C ASN A 186 26.30 -5.57 -5.71
N LYS A 187 26.97 -5.74 -6.85
CA LYS A 187 28.43 -5.61 -6.94
C LYS A 187 28.92 -4.23 -6.49
N LYS A 188 28.24 -3.16 -6.93
CA LYS A 188 28.56 -1.77 -6.53
C LYS A 188 28.33 -1.53 -5.04
N ILE A 189 27.22 -2.05 -4.48
CA ILE A 189 26.91 -1.96 -3.06
C ILE A 189 28.01 -2.64 -2.23
N LEU A 190 28.36 -3.88 -2.57
CA LEU A 190 29.40 -4.63 -1.87
C LEU A 190 30.78 -3.93 -1.95
N TYR A 191 31.13 -3.42 -3.13
CA TYR A 191 32.35 -2.62 -3.30
C TYR A 191 32.37 -1.41 -2.36
N ASN A 192 31.26 -0.65 -2.32
CA ASN A 192 31.15 0.54 -1.48
C ASN A 192 31.16 0.21 0.02
N GLN A 193 30.60 -0.92 0.43
CA GLN A 193 30.66 -1.41 1.81
C GLN A 193 32.11 -1.64 2.23
N ILE A 194 32.88 -2.40 1.43
CA ILE A 194 34.31 -2.65 1.68
C ILE A 194 35.10 -1.34 1.81
N MET A 195 34.85 -0.38 0.93
CA MET A 195 35.53 0.92 0.96
C MET A 195 35.13 1.77 2.18
N THR A 196 33.86 1.72 2.59
CA THR A 196 33.37 2.42 3.79
C THR A 196 33.96 1.81 5.07
N GLU A 197 34.01 0.48 5.17
CA GLU A 197 34.65 -0.22 6.29
C GLU A 197 36.14 0.07 6.39
N HIS A 198 36.82 0.30 5.25
CA HIS A 198 38.22 0.75 5.26
C HIS A 198 38.35 2.17 5.82
N ARG A 199 37.51 3.09 5.35
CA ARG A 199 37.50 4.47 5.83
C ARG A 199 37.22 4.56 7.34
N GLN A 200 36.34 3.72 7.86
CA GLN A 200 35.98 3.71 9.28
C GLN A 200 37.03 3.07 10.19
N ASN A 201 37.91 2.22 9.65
CA ASN A 201 38.99 1.58 10.41
C ASN A 201 40.34 1.73 9.69
N PRO A 202 40.95 2.94 9.73
CA PRO A 202 42.17 3.24 9.02
C PRO A 202 43.44 2.65 9.67
N GLU A 203 43.40 2.28 10.95
CA GLU A 203 44.60 1.95 11.74
C GLU A 203 45.20 0.55 11.46
N SER A 204 44.51 -0.30 10.71
CA SER A 204 44.91 -1.70 10.50
C SER A 204 45.00 -2.13 9.04
N LYS A 205 44.81 -1.23 8.07
CA LYS A 205 44.55 -1.63 6.68
C LYS A 205 45.58 -1.14 5.66
N PRO A 206 45.80 -1.91 4.57
CA PRO A 206 46.67 -1.55 3.45
C PRO A 206 46.25 -0.23 2.79
N SER A 207 47.10 0.30 1.91
CA SER A 207 46.84 1.55 1.18
C SER A 207 45.45 1.55 0.51
N ILE A 208 44.85 2.72 0.32
CA ILE A 208 43.54 2.86 -0.35
C ILE A 208 43.55 2.18 -1.73
N ALA A 209 44.66 2.27 -2.47
CA ALA A 209 44.80 1.63 -3.78
C ALA A 209 44.81 0.09 -3.69
N GLU A 210 45.48 -0.45 -2.68
CA GLU A 210 45.52 -1.89 -2.42
C GLU A 210 44.15 -2.42 -1.99
N THR A 211 43.43 -1.63 -1.18
CA THR A 211 42.06 -1.95 -0.76
C THR A 211 41.09 -1.93 -1.95
N ALA A 212 41.19 -0.96 -2.84
CA ALA A 212 40.36 -0.90 -4.05
C ALA A 212 40.62 -2.10 -4.98
N LYS A 213 41.90 -2.51 -5.12
CA LYS A 213 42.28 -3.71 -5.87
C LYS A 213 41.67 -4.97 -5.23
N TRP A 214 41.83 -5.13 -3.92
CA TRP A 214 41.25 -6.24 -3.17
C TRP A 214 39.73 -6.28 -3.26
N ALA A 215 39.06 -5.14 -3.13
CA ALA A 215 37.61 -5.02 -3.24
C ALA A 215 37.13 -5.46 -4.63
N THR A 216 37.82 -5.02 -5.68
CA THR A 216 37.51 -5.40 -7.07
C THR A 216 37.69 -6.90 -7.30
N GLU A 217 38.80 -7.46 -6.83
CA GLU A 217 39.10 -8.90 -6.92
C GLU A 217 38.07 -9.72 -6.14
N ARG A 218 37.73 -9.29 -4.92
CA ARG A 218 36.72 -9.92 -4.08
C ARG A 218 35.36 -9.95 -4.76
N VAL A 219 34.88 -8.81 -5.23
CA VAL A 219 33.58 -8.69 -5.91
C VAL A 219 33.53 -9.53 -7.19
N ASN A 220 34.63 -9.61 -7.94
CA ASN A 220 34.69 -10.40 -9.16
C ASN A 220 34.89 -11.90 -8.93
N SER A 221 35.47 -12.31 -7.79
CA SER A 221 35.65 -13.72 -7.41
C SER A 221 34.35 -14.44 -7.05
N LEU A 222 33.31 -13.68 -6.68
CA LEU A 222 32.03 -14.24 -6.23
C LEU A 222 31.16 -14.68 -7.43
N PRO A 223 30.44 -15.82 -7.31
CA PRO A 223 29.51 -16.28 -8.35
C PRO A 223 28.33 -15.31 -8.49
N LYS A 224 27.78 -15.19 -9.70
CA LYS A 224 26.65 -14.27 -9.99
C LYS A 224 25.45 -14.54 -9.08
N GLU A 225 25.24 -15.81 -8.75
CA GLU A 225 24.14 -16.32 -7.94
C GLU A 225 24.13 -15.75 -6.53
N SER A 226 25.31 -15.45 -5.97
CA SER A 226 25.43 -14.82 -4.65
C SER A 226 24.85 -13.40 -4.62
N PHE A 227 24.84 -12.70 -5.75
CA PHE A 227 24.34 -11.35 -5.86
C PHE A 227 22.83 -11.26 -6.10
N TYR A 228 22.12 -12.38 -6.30
CA TYR A 228 20.68 -12.33 -6.53
C TYR A 228 19.86 -12.22 -5.24
N GLN A 229 20.44 -12.57 -4.09
CA GLN A 229 19.74 -12.66 -2.81
C GLN A 229 19.60 -11.30 -2.11
N ASN A 230 20.58 -10.41 -2.28
CA ASN A 230 20.50 -9.10 -1.67
C ASN A 230 19.49 -8.24 -2.41
N THR A 231 18.48 -7.73 -1.71
CA THR A 231 17.46 -6.81 -2.24
C THR A 231 17.54 -5.44 -1.58
N GLU A 232 18.39 -5.28 -0.57
CA GLU A 232 18.53 -4.05 0.20
C GLU A 232 19.41 -3.04 -0.52
N GLY A 233 18.97 -1.78 -0.54
CA GLY A 233 19.72 -0.67 -1.14
C GLY A 233 19.77 -0.67 -2.66
N ILE A 234 18.99 -1.52 -3.34
CA ILE A 234 18.88 -1.51 -4.81
C ILE A 234 18.11 -0.27 -5.28
N ASP A 235 18.71 0.46 -6.20
CA ASP A 235 18.09 1.57 -6.94
C ASP A 235 17.32 1.02 -8.15
N TRP A 236 16.06 0.68 -7.92
CA TRP A 236 15.16 0.15 -8.94
C TRP A 236 14.90 1.12 -10.10
N GLU A 237 14.97 2.43 -9.84
CA GLU A 237 14.77 3.47 -10.86
C GLU A 237 15.90 3.43 -11.88
N ASN A 238 17.14 3.28 -11.40
CA ASN A 238 18.29 3.14 -12.27
C ASN A 238 18.27 1.81 -13.05
N ILE A 239 17.85 0.70 -12.44
CA ILE A 239 17.69 -0.59 -13.15
C ILE A 239 16.67 -0.45 -14.29
N SER A 240 15.52 0.16 -14.00
CA SER A 240 14.47 0.39 -14.97
C SER A 240 15.00 1.17 -16.17
N LYS A 241 15.73 2.27 -15.93
CA LYS A 241 16.24 3.13 -17.01
C LYS A 241 17.33 2.48 -17.85
N GLN A 242 18.25 1.75 -17.22
CA GLN A 242 19.44 1.23 -17.91
C GLN A 242 19.25 -0.15 -18.52
N PHE A 243 18.52 -1.05 -17.85
CA PHE A 243 18.44 -2.47 -18.23
C PHE A 243 17.08 -2.85 -18.83
N VAL A 244 15.99 -2.26 -18.31
CA VAL A 244 14.62 -2.60 -18.71
C VAL A 244 13.78 -1.32 -18.97
N PRO A 245 14.16 -0.47 -19.95
CA PRO A 245 13.52 0.84 -20.17
C PRO A 245 12.04 0.76 -20.58
N SER A 246 11.57 -0.44 -20.90
CA SER A 246 10.18 -0.74 -21.24
C SER A 246 9.27 -0.92 -20.03
N ARG A 247 9.81 -0.88 -18.80
CA ARG A 247 9.12 -1.14 -17.54
C ARG A 247 9.34 0.01 -16.56
N SER A 248 8.48 0.10 -15.56
CA SER A 248 8.67 0.99 -14.42
C SER A 248 9.54 0.32 -13.34
N ALA A 249 10.12 1.14 -12.45
CA ALA A 249 10.91 0.66 -11.32
C ALA A 249 10.10 -0.28 -10.41
N VAL A 250 8.84 0.08 -10.16
CA VAL A 250 7.90 -0.71 -9.36
C VAL A 250 7.62 -2.06 -10.02
N ASP A 251 7.42 -2.09 -11.34
CA ASP A 251 7.24 -3.36 -12.06
C ASP A 251 8.48 -4.24 -11.94
N CYS A 252 9.68 -3.67 -12.06
CA CYS A 252 10.95 -4.39 -11.93
C CYS A 252 11.09 -4.99 -10.53
N GLN A 253 10.81 -4.20 -9.49
CA GLN A 253 10.84 -4.64 -8.10
C GLN A 253 9.84 -5.78 -7.85
N LEU A 254 8.57 -5.60 -8.24
CA LEU A 254 7.53 -6.62 -8.07
C LEU A 254 7.85 -7.90 -8.84
N GLN A 255 8.36 -7.78 -10.06
CA GLN A 255 8.73 -8.93 -10.86
C GLN A 255 9.86 -9.72 -10.18
N TRP A 256 10.91 -9.03 -9.73
CA TRP A 256 12.05 -9.69 -9.08
C TRP A 256 11.64 -10.38 -7.78
N LEU A 257 11.01 -9.64 -6.87
CA LEU A 257 10.68 -10.13 -5.53
C LEU A 257 9.65 -11.25 -5.55
N ASN A 258 8.70 -11.24 -6.50
CA ASN A 258 7.61 -12.22 -6.50
C ASN A 258 7.85 -13.41 -7.44
N ASN A 259 8.64 -13.25 -8.51
CA ASN A 259 8.73 -14.26 -9.57
C ASN A 259 10.15 -14.75 -9.86
N ASP A 260 11.14 -13.85 -9.86
CA ASP A 260 12.47 -14.15 -10.41
C ASP A 260 13.56 -14.36 -9.34
N LEU A 261 13.26 -14.13 -8.05
CA LEU A 261 14.20 -14.35 -6.94
C LEU A 261 14.59 -15.85 -6.84
N PRO A 262 15.89 -16.20 -6.86
CA PRO A 262 16.31 -17.60 -6.87
C PRO A 262 15.87 -18.42 -5.67
N SER A 263 15.67 -17.82 -4.49
CA SER A 263 15.16 -18.56 -3.32
C SER A 263 13.77 -19.18 -3.57
N PHE A 264 12.96 -18.58 -4.44
CA PHE A 264 11.69 -19.16 -4.89
C PHE A 264 11.86 -20.18 -6.02
N ILE A 265 12.98 -20.15 -6.76
CA ILE A 265 13.18 -20.96 -7.98
C ILE A 265 14.08 -22.19 -7.75
N SER A 266 15.14 -22.09 -6.96
CA SER A 266 16.30 -23.00 -7.05
C SER A 266 16.45 -24.03 -5.93
N GLY A 267 15.51 -24.19 -4.99
CA GLY A 267 15.69 -25.20 -3.93
C GLY A 267 14.52 -25.49 -3.03
N GLN A 268 13.53 -24.60 -2.93
CA GLN A 268 12.23 -24.98 -2.43
C GLN A 268 11.36 -25.35 -3.63
N PRO A 269 10.64 -26.46 -3.54
CA PRO A 269 9.96 -26.99 -4.68
C PRO A 269 8.66 -26.21 -4.89
N ALA A 270 8.77 -25.00 -5.43
CA ALA A 270 7.66 -24.28 -6.05
C ALA A 270 7.07 -25.07 -7.23
N ASN A 271 7.77 -26.13 -7.66
CA ASN A 271 7.28 -27.19 -8.55
C ASN A 271 7.10 -28.56 -7.87
N ARG A 272 7.08 -28.69 -6.53
CA ARG A 272 6.66 -29.95 -5.85
C ARG A 272 5.15 -30.15 -5.94
N GLY A 273 4.42 -29.15 -6.44
CA GLY A 273 3.02 -29.00 -6.09
C GLY A 273 2.85 -28.71 -4.60
N TRP A 274 1.67 -28.24 -4.23
CA TRP A 274 1.30 -28.11 -2.83
C TRP A 274 1.39 -29.47 -2.13
N THR A 275 2.04 -29.53 -0.98
CA THR A 275 1.99 -30.72 -0.14
C THR A 275 0.59 -30.84 0.48
N LYS A 276 0.16 -32.08 0.78
CA LYS A 276 -1.14 -32.33 1.43
C LYS A 276 -1.26 -31.62 2.79
N ALA A 277 -0.15 -31.40 3.48
CA ALA A 277 -0.12 -30.70 4.77
C ALA A 277 -0.41 -29.19 4.58
N GLU A 278 0.22 -28.56 3.59
CA GLU A 278 -0.04 -27.17 3.22
C GLU A 278 -1.49 -26.97 2.75
N ASP A 279 -2.00 -27.86 1.90
CA ASP A 279 -3.39 -27.78 1.40
C ASP A 279 -4.40 -27.92 2.55
N LYS A 280 -4.14 -28.82 3.50
CA LYS A 280 -4.96 -28.95 4.71
C LYS A 280 -4.90 -27.70 5.59
N HIS A 281 -3.72 -27.13 5.81
CA HIS A 281 -3.55 -25.93 6.63
C HIS A 281 -4.24 -24.72 6.01
N SER A 282 -4.08 -24.52 4.70
CA SER A 282 -4.77 -23.46 3.96
C SER A 282 -6.28 -23.58 4.14
N LYS A 283 -6.87 -24.76 3.90
CA LYS A 283 -8.32 -24.99 4.09
C LYS A 283 -8.80 -24.69 5.51
N SER A 284 -8.03 -25.02 6.55
CA SER A 284 -8.41 -24.70 7.93
C SER A 284 -8.38 -23.21 8.24
N SER A 285 -7.45 -22.44 7.64
CA SER A 285 -7.34 -21.00 7.87
C SER A 285 -8.48 -20.20 7.24
N TRP A 286 -9.17 -20.73 6.22
CA TRP A 286 -10.33 -20.09 5.58
C TRP A 286 -11.64 -20.29 6.36
N HIS A 287 -11.65 -21.08 7.43
CA HIS A 287 -12.85 -21.42 8.21
C HIS A 287 -12.81 -20.88 9.65
N GLN A 288 -11.80 -20.07 9.98
CA GLN A 288 -11.76 -19.22 11.18
C GLN A 288 -12.17 -17.80 10.82
#